data_AF-A0A7X3WN59-F1
#
_entry.id   AF-A0A7X3WN59-F1
#
_cell.length_a   1.000
_cell.length_b   1.000
_cell.length_c   1.000
_cell.angle_alpha   90.00
_cell.angle_beta   90.00
_cell.angle_gamma   90.00
#
_symmetry.space_group_name_H-M   'P 1'
#
loop_
_entity.id
_entity.type
_entity.pdbx_description
1 polymer ?
#
loop_
_entity_poly.entity_id
_entity_poly.type
_entity_poly.pdbx_seq_one_letter_code
_entity_poly.pdbx_strand_id
1 'polypeptide(L)'
;MTNQAELLCATVQKNCDISDARNAANYTLCVYLLKMREYFRWENGYTFDEALPKEEVGDWVQDREHLWETLEEENFLPLQIDGKEFDPFDTENINAALLPKRYVYSGGIGLRATPNFFLARLESREVYSDFTMYVSADECARDLTAPPAMTQGKNVFIRRESLSWLLWEKYQEWQWHKNKNAMAKALSFYEFDKGVSYALDRMTENELEAVTLHEIGEFIASKELGDGWREMVMNLPRSRAEIMARAVKDLLADCFSTLPGLIENYNPASLHFYAANLTAMRKELFPGFQKAYQVWVDTDNLQPLKKLVATGVRHWSSVASDMLACYEKQDDVSLSKLEKIVAENPL
;
A
#
# COMPACT_ATOMS: atom_id res chain seq x y z
N MET A 1 26.18 -7.29 19.80
CA MET A 1 25.04 -6.51 19.26
C MET A 1 24.42 -7.17 18.03
N THR A 2 25.20 -7.80 17.14
CA THR A 2 24.70 -8.54 15.95
C THR A 2 23.67 -9.62 16.27
N ASN A 3 23.92 -10.45 17.30
CA ASN A 3 23.04 -11.55 17.70
C ASN A 3 21.62 -11.10 18.13
N GLN A 4 21.48 -9.94 18.76
CA GLN A 4 20.17 -9.47 19.23
C GLN A 4 19.28 -8.96 18.09
N ALA A 5 19.86 -8.28 17.10
CA ALA A 5 19.12 -7.81 15.93
C ALA A 5 18.70 -9.00 15.04
N GLU A 6 19.59 -9.96 14.84
CA GLU A 6 19.29 -11.20 14.11
C GLU A 6 18.17 -12.00 14.78
N LEU A 7 18.23 -12.17 16.11
CA LEU A 7 17.18 -12.86 16.87
C LEU A 7 15.82 -12.15 16.79
N LEU A 8 15.83 -10.81 16.82
CA LEU A 8 14.62 -10.02 16.67
C LEU A 8 14.03 -10.17 15.26
N CYS A 9 14.85 -10.05 14.20
CA CYS A 9 14.41 -10.28 12.83
C CYS A 9 13.83 -11.70 12.67
N ALA A 10 14.48 -12.72 13.22
CA ALA A 10 13.97 -14.10 13.17
C ALA A 10 12.63 -14.27 13.91
N THR A 11 12.44 -13.60 15.04
CA THR A 11 11.18 -13.66 15.81
C THR A 11 10.05 -12.94 15.08
N VAL A 12 10.32 -11.77 14.50
CA VAL A 12 9.33 -11.05 13.68
C VAL A 12 9.00 -11.85 12.43
N GLN A 13 10.01 -12.43 11.76
CA GLN A 13 9.80 -13.28 10.59
C GLN A 13 8.96 -14.50 10.91
N LYS A 14 9.16 -15.12 12.08
CA LYS A 14 8.29 -16.21 12.53
C LYS A 14 6.83 -15.75 12.72
N ASN A 15 6.60 -14.54 13.23
CA ASN A 15 5.23 -13.99 13.30
C ASN A 15 4.64 -13.71 11.92
N CYS A 16 5.44 -13.26 10.96
CA CYS A 16 5.04 -13.15 9.55
C CYS A 16 4.64 -14.53 9.00
N ASP A 17 5.47 -15.56 9.21
CA ASP A 17 5.19 -16.93 8.74
C ASP A 17 3.93 -17.53 9.37
N ILE A 18 3.67 -17.29 10.67
CA ILE A 18 2.42 -17.69 11.33
C ILE A 18 1.22 -16.97 10.69
N SER A 19 1.37 -15.69 10.35
CA SER A 19 0.30 -14.95 9.68
C SER A 19 0.02 -15.48 8.27
N ASP A 20 1.08 -15.69 7.49
CA ASP A 20 0.99 -16.21 6.14
C ASP A 20 0.44 -17.64 6.11
N ALA A 21 0.87 -18.52 7.02
CA ALA A 21 0.34 -19.87 7.15
C ALA A 21 -1.19 -19.91 7.24
N ARG A 22 -1.78 -18.95 7.97
CA ARG A 22 -3.23 -18.84 8.16
C ARG A 22 -3.97 -18.19 7.00
N ASN A 23 -3.27 -17.44 6.14
CA ASN A 23 -3.92 -16.49 5.23
C ASN A 23 -3.50 -16.61 3.76
N ALA A 24 -2.36 -17.23 3.45
CA ALA A 24 -1.83 -17.33 2.09
C ALA A 24 -2.76 -18.12 1.16
N ALA A 25 -3.50 -19.10 1.70
CA ALA A 25 -4.51 -19.86 0.97
C ALA A 25 -5.69 -18.99 0.44
N ASN A 26 -5.84 -17.75 0.89
CA ASN A 26 -6.87 -16.82 0.41
C ASN A 26 -6.55 -16.23 -0.99
N TYR A 27 -5.38 -16.51 -1.54
CA TYR A 27 -4.98 -16.11 -2.88
C TYR A 27 -5.46 -17.10 -3.95
N THR A 28 -5.73 -16.60 -5.15
CA THR A 28 -5.87 -17.49 -6.31
C THR A 28 -4.51 -18.08 -6.66
N LEU A 29 -4.48 -19.30 -7.21
CA LEU A 29 -3.23 -20.02 -7.50
C LEU A 29 -2.22 -19.18 -8.30
N CYS A 30 -2.65 -18.48 -9.34
CA CYS A 30 -1.75 -17.65 -10.15
C CYS A 30 -1.13 -16.49 -9.34
N VAL A 31 -1.94 -15.83 -8.50
CA VAL A 31 -1.47 -14.73 -7.64
C VAL A 31 -0.54 -15.27 -6.55
N TYR A 32 -0.90 -16.40 -5.96
CA TYR A 32 -0.10 -17.07 -4.95
C TYR A 32 1.29 -17.43 -5.48
N LEU A 33 1.38 -18.09 -6.63
CA LEU A 33 2.67 -18.48 -7.23
C LEU A 33 3.53 -17.28 -7.61
N LEU A 34 2.93 -16.19 -8.09
CA LEU A 34 3.67 -14.94 -8.34
C LEU A 34 4.25 -14.37 -7.06
N LYS A 35 3.46 -14.31 -5.98
CA LYS A 35 3.92 -13.83 -4.67
C LYS A 35 5.03 -14.70 -4.08
N MET A 36 4.88 -16.03 -4.14
CA MET A 36 5.90 -16.97 -3.66
C MET A 36 7.22 -16.80 -4.40
N ARG A 37 7.17 -16.58 -5.71
CA ARG A 37 8.37 -16.32 -6.52
C ARG A 37 9.11 -15.04 -6.10
N GLU A 38 8.39 -13.95 -5.87
CA GLU A 38 9.02 -12.70 -5.41
C GLU A 38 9.46 -12.78 -3.94
N TYR A 39 8.78 -13.60 -3.13
CA TYR A 39 9.17 -13.85 -1.74
C TYR A 39 10.46 -14.68 -1.65
N PHE A 40 10.59 -15.73 -2.47
CA PHE A 40 11.86 -16.45 -2.66
C PHE A 40 13.00 -15.51 -3.04
N ARG A 41 12.74 -14.61 -4.00
CA ARG A 41 13.73 -13.65 -4.49
C ARG A 41 14.23 -12.74 -3.35
N TRP A 42 13.31 -12.17 -2.57
CA TRP A 42 13.62 -11.33 -1.42
C TRP A 42 14.42 -12.11 -0.35
N GLU A 43 13.93 -13.27 0.07
CA GLU A 43 14.55 -14.02 1.17
C GLU A 43 15.98 -14.50 0.83
N ASN A 44 16.22 -14.86 -0.43
CA ASN A 44 17.51 -15.35 -0.89
C ASN A 44 18.43 -14.23 -1.42
N GLY A 45 18.02 -12.97 -1.32
CA GLY A 45 18.85 -11.81 -1.69
C GLY A 45 19.11 -11.67 -3.20
N TYR A 46 18.24 -12.22 -4.04
CA TYR A 46 18.29 -12.02 -5.48
C TYR A 46 17.85 -10.60 -5.84
N THR A 47 18.58 -9.96 -6.75
CA THR A 47 18.23 -8.69 -7.38
C THR A 47 17.01 -8.84 -8.30
N PHE A 48 16.43 -7.74 -8.77
CA PHE A 48 15.17 -7.76 -9.53
C PHE A 48 15.24 -8.52 -10.86
N ASP A 49 16.32 -8.38 -11.62
CA ASP A 49 16.49 -8.90 -12.98
C ASP A 49 17.25 -10.23 -13.09
N GLU A 50 17.72 -10.77 -11.96
CA GLU A 50 18.34 -12.09 -11.93
C GLU A 50 17.35 -13.20 -12.32
N ALA A 51 17.81 -14.14 -13.13
CA ALA A 51 17.03 -15.32 -13.46
C ALA A 51 16.95 -16.27 -12.26
N LEU A 52 15.74 -16.69 -11.89
CA LEU A 52 15.57 -17.61 -10.77
C LEU A 52 15.69 -19.08 -11.24
N PRO A 53 16.47 -19.91 -10.55
CA PRO A 53 16.55 -21.34 -10.82
C PRO A 53 15.21 -22.03 -10.51
N LYS A 54 14.56 -22.59 -11.56
CA LYS A 54 13.19 -23.13 -11.43
C LYS A 54 13.07 -24.28 -10.44
N GLU A 55 14.06 -25.17 -10.39
CA GLU A 55 14.08 -26.31 -9.48
C GLU A 55 14.19 -25.83 -8.03
N GLU A 56 15.14 -24.94 -7.73
CA GLU A 56 15.32 -24.37 -6.40
C GLU A 56 14.09 -23.58 -5.93
N VAL A 57 13.44 -22.82 -6.81
CA VAL A 57 12.18 -22.14 -6.48
C VAL A 57 11.10 -23.17 -6.13
N GLY A 58 11.00 -24.26 -6.90
CA GLY A 58 10.04 -25.33 -6.65
C GLY A 58 10.25 -26.03 -5.32
N ASP A 59 11.50 -26.39 -5.01
CA ASP A 59 11.88 -27.03 -3.75
C ASP A 59 11.62 -26.09 -2.57
N TRP A 60 12.00 -24.81 -2.69
CA TRP A 60 11.75 -23.81 -1.64
C TRP A 60 10.26 -23.58 -1.38
N VAL A 61 9.41 -23.56 -2.42
CA VAL A 61 7.96 -23.43 -2.23
C VAL A 61 7.41 -24.61 -1.43
N GLN A 62 7.86 -25.84 -1.72
CA GLN A 62 7.44 -27.03 -0.97
C GLN A 62 7.89 -26.96 0.49
N ASP A 63 9.14 -26.57 0.73
CA ASP A 63 9.68 -26.42 2.08
C ASP A 63 8.92 -25.34 2.88
N ARG A 64 8.58 -24.22 2.24
CA ARG A 64 7.79 -23.14 2.85
C ARG A 64 6.38 -23.59 3.20
N GLU A 65 5.71 -24.30 2.29
CA GLU A 65 4.37 -24.83 2.52
C GLU A 65 4.38 -25.83 3.68
N HIS A 66 5.36 -26.73 3.72
CA HIS A 66 5.50 -27.67 4.82
C HIS A 66 5.79 -26.97 6.16
N LEU A 67 6.61 -25.92 6.16
CA LEU A 67 6.81 -25.08 7.34
C LEU A 67 5.50 -24.46 7.80
N TRP A 68 4.72 -23.86 6.90
CA TRP A 68 3.46 -23.21 7.24
C TRP A 68 2.41 -24.18 7.81
N GLU A 69 2.34 -25.41 7.31
CA GLU A 69 1.49 -26.47 7.91
C GLU A 69 1.79 -26.67 9.41
N THR A 70 3.05 -26.49 9.84
CA THR A 70 3.43 -26.63 11.25
C THR A 70 3.11 -25.39 12.11
N LEU A 71 2.87 -24.23 11.48
CA LEU A 71 2.73 -22.94 12.14
C LEU A 71 1.28 -22.44 12.25
N GLU A 72 0.35 -23.00 11.48
CA GLU A 72 -1.03 -22.51 11.36
C GLU A 72 -1.72 -22.33 12.73
N GLU A 73 -1.47 -23.28 13.65
CA GLU A 73 -2.04 -23.32 14.99
C GLU A 73 -1.15 -22.67 16.07
N GLU A 74 0.05 -22.16 15.72
CA GLU A 74 0.96 -21.53 16.69
C GLU A 74 0.52 -20.11 17.08
N ASN A 75 0.69 -19.73 18.35
CA ASN A 75 0.45 -18.36 18.77
C ASN A 75 1.58 -17.43 18.29
N PHE A 76 1.23 -16.16 18.03
CA PHE A 76 2.24 -15.13 17.78
C PHE A 76 3.17 -15.02 18.99
N LEU A 77 4.47 -14.89 18.69
CA LEU A 77 5.52 -14.82 19.68
C LEU A 77 5.72 -13.39 20.17
N PRO A 78 5.96 -13.19 21.47
CA PRO A 78 6.34 -11.89 21.99
C PRO A 78 7.75 -11.51 21.56
N LEU A 79 8.03 -10.21 21.45
CA LEU A 79 9.33 -9.68 21.03
C LEU A 79 10.20 -9.38 22.26
N GLN A 80 11.45 -9.84 22.23
CA GLN A 80 12.43 -9.58 23.29
C GLN A 80 13.38 -8.45 22.88
N ILE A 81 13.26 -7.29 23.53
CA ILE A 81 14.07 -6.09 23.24
C ILE A 81 14.66 -5.56 24.53
N ASP A 82 16.00 -5.57 24.63
CA ASP A 82 16.77 -5.15 25.81
C ASP A 82 16.32 -5.81 27.12
N GLY A 83 16.01 -7.10 27.06
CA GLY A 83 15.57 -7.90 28.21
C GLY A 83 14.13 -7.63 28.65
N LYS A 84 13.35 -6.89 27.84
CA LYS A 84 11.91 -6.71 28.03
C LYS A 84 11.14 -7.48 26.97
N GLU A 85 10.04 -8.05 27.41
CA GLU A 85 9.07 -8.74 26.56
C GLU A 85 7.96 -7.76 26.13
N PHE A 86 7.59 -7.80 24.86
CA PHE A 86 6.50 -7.00 24.28
C PHE A 86 5.50 -7.90 23.57
N ASP A 87 4.20 -7.58 23.70
CA ASP A 87 3.17 -8.16 22.86
C ASP A 87 3.42 -7.78 21.38
N PRO A 88 3.28 -8.71 20.42
CA PRO A 88 3.60 -8.43 19.02
C PRO A 88 2.71 -7.35 18.38
N PHE A 89 1.56 -7.01 18.95
CA PHE A 89 0.71 -5.93 18.49
C PHE A 89 0.97 -4.60 19.21
N ASP A 90 1.84 -4.56 20.22
CA ASP A 90 2.26 -3.35 20.94
C ASP A 90 3.28 -2.53 20.15
N THR A 91 2.88 -2.10 18.96
CA THR A 91 3.72 -1.39 17.98
C THR A 91 4.31 -0.09 18.55
N GLU A 92 3.58 0.60 19.44
CA GLU A 92 4.04 1.87 20.01
C GLU A 92 5.22 1.66 20.96
N ASN A 93 5.10 0.74 21.93
CA ASN A 93 6.19 0.50 22.89
C ASN A 93 7.37 -0.22 22.25
N ILE A 94 7.12 -1.12 21.28
CA ILE A 94 8.20 -1.74 20.48
C ILE A 94 9.00 -0.67 19.75
N ASN A 95 8.35 0.25 19.04
CA ASN A 95 9.06 1.32 18.33
C ASN A 95 9.78 2.28 19.29
N ALA A 96 9.23 2.58 20.46
CA ALA A 96 9.94 3.37 21.46
C ALA A 96 11.31 2.78 21.83
N ALA A 97 11.44 1.44 21.84
CA ALA A 97 12.70 0.74 22.07
C ALA A 97 13.59 0.62 20.81
N LEU A 98 13.00 0.55 19.61
CA LEU A 98 13.72 0.31 18.35
C LEU A 98 14.20 1.59 17.64
N LEU A 99 13.48 2.70 17.76
CA LEU A 99 13.83 3.95 17.08
C LEU A 99 15.25 4.46 17.43
N PRO A 100 15.72 4.42 18.70
CA PRO A 100 17.10 4.77 19.03
C PRO A 100 18.15 3.89 18.33
N LYS A 101 17.76 2.69 17.92
CA LYS A 101 18.61 1.70 17.21
C LYS A 101 18.47 1.77 15.70
N ARG A 102 17.73 2.76 15.16
CA ARG A 102 17.46 2.93 13.71
C ARG A 102 16.70 1.76 13.10
N TYR A 103 15.77 1.17 13.84
CA TYR A 103 14.79 0.21 13.34
C TYR A 103 13.37 0.75 13.52
N VAL A 104 12.47 0.27 12.67
CA VAL A 104 11.03 0.51 12.77
C VAL A 104 10.28 -0.81 12.57
N TYR A 105 9.24 -0.97 13.36
CA TYR A 105 8.39 -2.15 13.41
C TYR A 105 6.93 -1.76 13.20
N SER A 106 6.15 -2.64 12.58
CA SER A 106 4.70 -2.61 12.73
C SER A 106 4.18 -4.02 12.90
N GLY A 107 3.26 -4.20 13.84
CA GLY A 107 2.44 -5.39 14.01
C GLY A 107 0.99 -4.95 14.12
N GLY A 108 0.18 -5.28 13.12
CA GLY A 108 -1.18 -4.76 12.99
C GLY A 108 -2.10 -5.68 12.22
N ILE A 109 -3.35 -5.24 12.04
CA ILE A 109 -4.36 -5.95 11.27
C ILE A 109 -4.56 -5.22 9.93
N GLY A 110 -4.23 -5.91 8.84
CA GLY A 110 -4.33 -5.41 7.49
C GLY A 110 -5.65 -5.75 6.80
N LEU A 111 -5.60 -5.81 5.47
CA LEU A 111 -6.75 -6.13 4.63
C LEU A 111 -7.34 -7.51 4.99
N ARG A 112 -8.66 -7.66 4.89
CA ARG A 112 -9.40 -8.90 5.24
C ARG A 112 -9.23 -9.36 6.69
N ALA A 113 -8.82 -8.45 7.58
CA ALA A 113 -8.53 -8.74 8.99
C ALA A 113 -7.36 -9.72 9.19
N THR A 114 -6.42 -9.75 8.24
CA THR A 114 -5.20 -10.56 8.31
C THR A 114 -4.12 -9.82 9.12
N PRO A 115 -3.51 -10.43 10.16
CA PRO A 115 -2.34 -9.87 10.82
C PRO A 115 -1.21 -9.59 9.83
N ASN A 116 -0.43 -8.55 10.05
CA ASN A 116 0.71 -8.19 9.22
C ASN A 116 1.82 -7.64 10.11
N PHE A 117 3.04 -8.11 9.88
CA PHE A 117 4.21 -7.77 10.65
C PHE A 117 5.37 -7.39 9.74
N PHE A 118 6.15 -6.40 10.14
CA PHE A 118 7.44 -6.18 9.51
C PHE A 118 8.43 -5.55 10.47
N LEU A 119 9.71 -5.76 10.16
CA LEU A 119 10.82 -5.09 10.81
C LEU A 119 11.82 -4.66 9.74
N ALA A 120 12.18 -3.38 9.79
CA ALA A 120 13.06 -2.79 8.80
C ALA A 120 13.96 -1.72 9.41
N ARG A 121 15.01 -1.36 8.68
CA ARG A 121 15.83 -0.20 9.02
C ARG A 121 15.02 1.08 8.85
N LEU A 122 15.09 1.97 9.85
CA LEU A 122 14.49 3.29 9.77
C LEU A 122 15.36 4.19 8.88
N GLU A 123 14.79 4.68 7.80
CA GLU A 123 15.41 5.65 6.90
C GLU A 123 15.14 7.07 7.39
N SER A 124 13.87 7.42 7.57
CA SER A 124 13.46 8.74 8.06
C SER A 124 12.24 8.66 8.98
N ARG A 125 12.10 9.68 9.82
CA ARG A 125 10.95 9.90 10.69
C ARG A 125 10.55 11.36 10.61
N GLU A 126 9.29 11.59 10.28
CA GLU A 126 8.70 12.93 10.19
C GLU A 126 7.53 13.03 11.15
N VAL A 127 7.52 14.09 11.97
CA VAL A 127 6.47 14.31 12.95
C VAL A 127 5.61 15.47 12.47
N TYR A 128 4.35 15.18 12.19
CA TYR A 128 3.31 16.15 11.90
C TYR A 128 2.51 16.43 13.19
N SER A 129 1.66 17.46 13.19
CA SER A 129 0.92 17.85 14.41
C SER A 129 0.05 16.73 14.95
N ASP A 130 -0.55 15.92 14.06
CA ASP A 130 -1.59 14.96 14.41
C ASP A 130 -1.20 13.49 14.10
N PHE A 131 -0.08 13.25 13.41
CA PHE A 131 0.43 11.91 13.08
C PHE A 131 1.97 11.90 12.91
N THR A 132 2.57 10.72 12.95
CA THR A 132 4.00 10.50 12.66
C THR A 132 4.15 9.59 11.45
N MET A 133 5.03 9.96 10.54
CA MET A 133 5.38 9.16 9.37
C MET A 133 6.77 8.56 9.55
N TYR A 134 6.89 7.27 9.22
CA TYR A 134 8.14 6.53 9.22
C TYR A 134 8.37 6.01 7.81
N VAL A 135 9.54 6.29 7.25
CA VAL A 135 10.01 5.64 6.03
C VAL A 135 11.02 4.58 6.42
N SER A 136 10.79 3.34 5.99
CA SER A 136 11.72 2.24 6.19
C SER A 136 12.46 1.88 4.91
N ALA A 137 13.72 1.50 5.05
CA ALA A 137 14.58 1.00 3.97
C ALA A 137 14.53 -0.54 3.93
N ASP A 138 15.68 -1.19 4.09
CA ASP A 138 15.86 -2.64 4.02
C ASP A 138 15.02 -3.38 5.06
N GLU A 139 14.22 -4.36 4.64
CA GLU A 139 13.38 -5.18 5.51
C GLU A 139 14.14 -6.45 5.90
N CYS A 140 14.24 -6.74 7.20
CA CYS A 140 14.82 -8.01 7.66
C CYS A 140 13.76 -9.05 8.02
N ALA A 141 12.49 -8.63 8.09
CA ALA A 141 11.35 -9.52 8.26
C ALA A 141 10.11 -8.92 7.60
N ARG A 142 9.35 -9.73 6.85
CA ARG A 142 8.09 -9.34 6.23
C ARG A 142 7.18 -10.53 5.95
N ASP A 143 5.87 -10.28 5.90
CA ASP A 143 4.91 -11.24 5.33
C ASP A 143 5.07 -11.37 3.80
N LEU A 144 4.51 -12.45 3.25
CA LEU A 144 4.28 -12.67 1.81
C LEU A 144 3.55 -11.47 1.18
N THR A 145 2.68 -10.83 1.96
CA THR A 145 2.00 -9.59 1.58
C THR A 145 2.68 -8.40 2.22
N ALA A 146 3.43 -7.66 1.41
CA ALA A 146 4.20 -6.51 1.85
C ALA A 146 3.64 -5.22 1.21
N PRO A 147 2.56 -4.62 1.78
CA PRO A 147 2.02 -3.38 1.25
C PRO A 147 3.04 -2.24 1.41
N PRO A 148 3.20 -1.34 0.41
CA PRO A 148 4.20 -0.28 0.43
C PRO A 148 3.90 0.83 1.43
N ALA A 149 2.64 0.97 1.85
CA ALA A 149 2.25 1.91 2.89
C ALA A 149 1.11 1.35 3.74
N MET A 150 1.09 1.76 5.01
CA MET A 150 0.03 1.42 5.95
C MET A 150 -0.11 2.50 7.02
N THR A 151 -1.35 2.71 7.47
CA THR A 151 -1.66 3.60 8.59
C THR A 151 -2.18 2.79 9.77
N GLN A 152 -1.58 2.98 10.95
CA GLN A 152 -1.98 2.38 12.22
C GLN A 152 -2.16 3.48 13.27
N GLY A 153 -3.41 3.84 13.54
CA GLY A 153 -3.73 4.94 14.45
C GLY A 153 -3.16 6.26 13.94
N LYS A 154 -2.19 6.82 14.66
CA LYS A 154 -1.48 8.06 14.31
C LYS A 154 -0.10 7.82 13.69
N ASN A 155 0.22 6.58 13.33
CA ASN A 155 1.50 6.21 12.73
C ASN A 155 1.26 5.78 11.29
N VAL A 156 2.01 6.38 10.36
CA VAL A 156 2.05 6.00 8.94
C VAL A 156 3.40 5.36 8.69
N PHE A 157 3.41 4.17 8.09
CA PHE A 157 4.61 3.45 7.71
C PHE A 157 4.66 3.36 6.19
N ILE A 158 5.72 3.90 5.59
CA ILE A 158 6.02 3.79 4.17
C ILE A 158 7.27 2.91 4.03
N ARG A 159 7.15 1.84 3.24
CA ARG A 159 8.14 0.78 3.12
C ARG A 159 8.83 0.87 1.76
N ARG A 160 10.02 1.47 1.70
CA ARG A 160 10.77 1.74 0.46
C ARG A 160 11.10 0.46 -0.31
N GLU A 161 11.52 -0.59 0.39
CA GLU A 161 11.82 -1.87 -0.26
C GLU A 161 10.55 -2.50 -0.85
N SER A 162 9.46 -2.56 -0.08
CA SER A 162 8.14 -3.02 -0.57
C SER A 162 7.62 -2.18 -1.75
N LEU A 163 7.82 -0.86 -1.74
CA LEU A 163 7.50 0.00 -2.87
C LEU A 163 8.31 -0.36 -4.11
N SER A 164 9.62 -0.61 -3.96
CA SER A 164 10.48 -1.02 -5.08
C SER A 164 10.00 -2.33 -5.71
N TRP A 165 9.57 -3.31 -4.89
CA TRP A 165 8.96 -4.55 -5.37
C TRP A 165 7.66 -4.31 -6.14
N LEU A 166 6.77 -3.47 -5.62
CA LEU A 166 5.53 -3.10 -6.32
C LEU A 166 5.84 -2.46 -7.70
N LEU A 167 6.79 -1.54 -7.76
CA LEU A 167 7.18 -0.86 -9.00
C LEU A 167 7.78 -1.84 -10.01
N TRP A 168 8.59 -2.79 -9.53
CA TRP A 168 9.12 -3.87 -10.34
C TRP A 168 8.02 -4.76 -10.93
N GLU A 169 7.02 -5.15 -10.13
CA GLU A 169 5.85 -5.90 -10.62
C GLU A 169 5.11 -5.14 -11.72
N LYS A 170 4.92 -3.82 -11.56
CA LYS A 170 4.30 -2.96 -12.58
C LYS A 170 5.10 -2.86 -13.86
N TYR A 171 6.41 -2.81 -13.75
CA TYR A 171 7.30 -2.84 -14.90
C TYR A 171 7.24 -4.20 -15.62
N GLN A 172 7.27 -5.32 -14.89
CA GLN A 172 7.14 -6.67 -15.48
C GLN A 172 5.81 -6.85 -16.22
N GLU A 173 4.70 -6.44 -15.59
CA GLU A 173 3.36 -6.51 -16.18
C GLU A 173 3.32 -5.74 -17.52
N TRP A 174 3.90 -4.53 -17.54
CA TRP A 174 4.01 -3.76 -18.77
C TRP A 174 4.92 -4.43 -19.82
N GLN A 175 6.07 -4.99 -19.42
CA GLN A 175 7.02 -5.64 -20.33
C GLN A 175 6.42 -6.80 -21.13
N TRP A 176 5.40 -7.49 -20.60
CA TRP A 176 4.73 -8.59 -21.31
C TRP A 176 3.96 -8.13 -22.56
N HIS A 177 3.37 -6.94 -22.51
CA HIS A 177 2.52 -6.43 -23.60
C HIS A 177 3.11 -5.22 -24.34
N LYS A 178 3.98 -4.45 -23.68
CA LYS A 178 4.62 -3.22 -24.19
C LYS A 178 3.62 -2.23 -24.79
N ASN A 179 2.42 -2.18 -24.20
CA ASN A 179 1.34 -1.30 -24.64
C ASN A 179 1.79 0.16 -24.56
N LYS A 180 1.48 0.97 -25.59
CA LYS A 180 1.73 2.42 -25.60
C LYS A 180 0.66 3.17 -24.81
N ASN A 181 0.66 2.99 -23.48
CA ASN A 181 -0.33 3.54 -22.55
C ASN A 181 0.33 4.52 -21.54
N ALA A 182 -0.44 4.93 -20.52
CA ALA A 182 0.06 5.79 -19.44
C ALA A 182 1.29 5.18 -18.72
N MET A 183 1.33 3.85 -18.54
CA MET A 183 2.49 3.17 -17.94
C MET A 183 3.73 3.33 -18.82
N ALA A 184 3.62 3.14 -20.14
CA ALA A 184 4.75 3.38 -21.05
C ALA A 184 5.28 4.82 -20.96
N LYS A 185 4.39 5.80 -20.81
CA LYS A 185 4.78 7.21 -20.62
C LYS A 185 5.50 7.41 -19.29
N ALA A 186 5.00 6.84 -18.19
CA ALA A 186 5.66 6.89 -16.88
C ALA A 186 7.06 6.26 -16.94
N LEU A 187 7.16 5.05 -17.50
CA LEU A 187 8.43 4.31 -17.60
C LEU A 187 9.45 5.00 -18.51
N SER A 188 9.02 5.83 -19.47
CA SER A 188 9.92 6.56 -20.35
C SER A 188 10.78 7.63 -19.65
N PHE A 189 10.46 7.96 -18.39
CA PHE A 189 11.27 8.85 -17.54
C PHE A 189 12.44 8.12 -16.85
N TYR A 190 12.51 6.80 -16.95
CA TYR A 190 13.51 5.98 -16.26
C TYR A 190 14.32 5.14 -17.25
N GLU A 191 15.63 5.08 -17.05
CA GLU A 191 16.60 4.49 -17.99
C GLU A 191 16.75 2.97 -17.75
N PHE A 192 15.66 2.22 -17.90
CA PHE A 192 15.66 0.75 -17.72
C PHE A 192 16.60 0.02 -18.69
N ASP A 193 16.98 0.65 -19.80
CA ASP A 193 17.98 0.16 -20.75
C ASP A 193 19.42 0.24 -20.23
N LYS A 194 19.69 1.13 -19.25
CA LYS A 194 21.00 1.28 -18.63
C LYS A 194 21.20 0.42 -17.38
N GLY A 195 20.14 -0.15 -16.85
CA GLY A 195 20.18 -1.07 -15.72
C GLY A 195 18.88 -1.04 -14.91
N VAL A 196 18.34 -2.23 -14.61
CA VAL A 196 17.06 -2.38 -13.90
C VAL A 196 17.14 -1.81 -12.49
N SER A 197 18.16 -2.17 -11.71
CA SER A 197 18.34 -1.67 -10.34
C SER A 197 18.42 -0.14 -10.29
N TYR A 198 19.24 0.49 -11.16
CA TYR A 198 19.34 1.95 -11.19
C TYR A 198 18.01 2.64 -11.55
N ALA A 199 17.31 2.13 -12.57
CA ALA A 199 16.03 2.70 -12.98
C ALA A 199 14.95 2.54 -11.91
N LEU A 200 14.90 1.37 -11.25
CA LEU A 200 13.99 1.13 -10.13
C LEU A 200 14.30 2.04 -8.95
N ASP A 201 15.56 2.20 -8.54
CA ASP A 201 15.92 3.07 -7.43
C ASP A 201 15.46 4.52 -7.66
N ARG A 202 15.63 5.01 -8.90
CA ARG A 202 15.15 6.34 -9.32
C ARG A 202 13.62 6.43 -9.33
N MET A 203 12.95 5.37 -9.79
CA MET A 203 11.49 5.30 -9.78
C MET A 203 10.94 5.23 -8.35
N THR A 204 11.54 4.42 -7.47
CA THR A 204 11.18 4.33 -6.06
C THR A 204 11.33 5.68 -5.37
N GLU A 205 12.44 6.39 -5.56
CA GLU A 205 12.62 7.72 -4.98
C GLU A 205 11.53 8.69 -5.42
N ASN A 206 11.15 8.68 -6.70
CA ASN A 206 10.12 9.55 -7.23
C ASN A 206 8.71 9.17 -6.74
N GLU A 207 8.38 7.88 -6.74
CA GLU A 207 7.05 7.40 -6.30
C GLU A 207 6.90 7.39 -4.78
N LEU A 208 7.99 7.46 -4.01
CA LEU A 208 7.94 7.65 -2.56
C LEU A 208 7.25 8.98 -2.20
N GLU A 209 7.48 10.03 -2.99
CA GLU A 209 6.77 11.31 -2.85
C GLU A 209 5.27 11.14 -3.11
N ALA A 210 4.89 10.42 -4.18
CA ALA A 210 3.48 10.19 -4.51
C ALA A 210 2.76 9.39 -3.42
N VAL A 211 3.39 8.35 -2.87
CA VAL A 211 2.87 7.57 -1.74
C VAL A 211 2.75 8.44 -0.48
N THR A 212 3.76 9.25 -0.19
CA THR A 212 3.74 10.20 0.94
C THR A 212 2.55 11.17 0.83
N LEU A 213 2.34 11.75 -0.36
CA LEU A 213 1.20 12.64 -0.61
C LEU A 213 -0.14 11.91 -0.43
N HIS A 214 -0.24 10.65 -0.88
CA HIS A 214 -1.45 9.85 -0.68
C HIS A 214 -1.75 9.59 0.79
N GLU A 215 -0.76 9.20 1.59
CA GLU A 215 -0.95 8.98 3.03
C GLU A 215 -1.32 10.27 3.77
N ILE A 216 -0.76 11.42 3.38
CA ILE A 216 -1.19 12.74 3.88
C ILE A 216 -2.65 13.00 3.52
N GLY A 217 -3.05 12.71 2.29
CA GLY A 217 -4.44 12.84 1.82
C GLY A 217 -5.40 11.93 2.60
N GLU A 218 -5.02 10.68 2.82
CA GLU A 218 -5.77 9.69 3.60
C GLU A 218 -5.95 10.15 5.04
N PHE A 219 -4.91 10.73 5.64
CA PHE A 219 -4.99 11.31 6.97
C PHE A 219 -5.99 12.48 7.03
N ILE A 220 -5.91 13.43 6.09
CA ILE A 220 -6.83 14.57 5.99
C ILE A 220 -8.27 14.09 5.80
N ALA A 221 -8.51 13.17 4.87
CA ALA A 221 -9.82 12.59 4.62
C ALA A 221 -10.37 11.87 5.85
N SER A 222 -9.52 11.12 6.57
CA SER A 222 -9.93 10.43 7.81
C SER A 222 -10.36 11.41 8.91
N LYS A 223 -9.65 12.54 9.04
CA LYS A 223 -9.99 13.59 10.01
C LYS A 223 -11.31 14.28 9.66
N GLU A 224 -11.56 14.53 8.38
CA GLU A 224 -12.81 15.13 7.91
C GLU A 224 -14.02 14.21 8.12
N LEU A 225 -13.86 12.91 7.81
CA LEU A 225 -14.95 11.94 7.88
C LEU A 225 -15.20 11.39 9.29
N GLY A 226 -14.22 11.49 10.19
CA GLY A 226 -14.33 11.07 11.58
C GLY A 226 -14.44 9.55 11.78
N ASP A 227 -14.66 9.15 13.03
CA ASP A 227 -14.68 7.72 13.41
C ASP A 227 -15.90 6.96 12.84
N GLY A 228 -17.01 7.65 12.58
CA GLY A 228 -18.21 7.06 11.98
C GLY A 228 -17.94 6.43 10.60
N TRP A 229 -16.99 6.99 9.83
CA TRP A 229 -16.56 6.38 8.57
C TRP A 229 -15.85 5.06 8.76
N ARG A 230 -14.95 4.99 9.74
CA ARG A 230 -14.23 3.76 10.07
C ARG A 230 -15.22 2.68 10.51
N GLU A 231 -16.17 3.04 11.38
CA GLU A 231 -17.24 2.16 11.83
C GLU A 231 -18.08 1.63 10.67
N MET A 232 -18.56 2.53 9.79
CA MET A 232 -19.32 2.15 8.60
C MET A 232 -18.54 1.15 7.74
N VAL A 233 -17.29 1.44 7.37
CA VAL A 233 -16.49 0.56 6.52
C VAL A 233 -16.26 -0.81 7.18
N MET A 234 -16.04 -0.86 8.49
CA MET A 234 -15.90 -2.13 9.24
C MET A 234 -17.18 -2.97 9.24
N ASN A 235 -18.35 -2.34 9.16
CA ASN A 235 -19.66 -3.00 9.12
C ASN A 235 -20.14 -3.34 7.70
N LEU A 236 -19.30 -3.12 6.67
CA LEU A 236 -19.58 -3.47 5.27
C LEU A 236 -18.71 -4.62 4.72
N PRO A 237 -18.19 -5.58 5.52
CA PRO A 237 -17.08 -6.41 5.09
C PRO A 237 -17.42 -7.25 3.85
N ARG A 238 -16.53 -7.23 2.86
CA ARG A 238 -16.59 -8.00 1.61
C ARG A 238 -17.80 -7.65 0.72
N SER A 239 -18.39 -6.48 0.88
CA SER A 239 -19.49 -5.98 0.06
C SER A 239 -19.00 -5.08 -1.09
N ARG A 240 -19.83 -4.89 -2.12
CA ARG A 240 -19.56 -3.88 -3.16
C ARG A 240 -19.59 -2.47 -2.57
N ALA A 241 -20.46 -2.22 -1.59
CA ALA A 241 -20.50 -0.98 -0.83
C ALA A 241 -19.16 -0.65 -0.15
N GLU A 242 -18.45 -1.64 0.42
CA GLU A 242 -17.10 -1.43 0.98
C GLU A 242 -16.10 -0.98 -0.09
N ILE A 243 -16.08 -1.66 -1.24
CA ILE A 243 -15.18 -1.35 -2.36
C ILE A 243 -15.44 0.08 -2.85
N MET A 244 -16.70 0.46 -2.98
CA MET A 244 -17.13 1.81 -3.36
C MET A 244 -16.74 2.85 -2.31
N ALA A 245 -16.99 2.59 -1.03
CA ALA A 245 -16.62 3.49 0.07
C ALA A 245 -15.11 3.76 0.07
N ARG A 246 -14.29 2.70 0.03
CA ARG A 246 -12.83 2.83 -0.04
C ARG A 246 -12.39 3.65 -1.27
N ALA A 247 -12.96 3.39 -2.43
CA ALA A 247 -12.65 4.15 -3.64
C ALA A 247 -13.01 5.64 -3.53
N VAL A 248 -14.14 5.98 -2.90
CA VAL A 248 -14.53 7.38 -2.62
C VAL A 248 -13.51 8.05 -1.70
N LYS A 249 -13.09 7.35 -0.62
CA LYS A 249 -12.08 7.89 0.31
C LYS A 249 -10.72 8.08 -0.39
N ASP A 250 -10.26 7.11 -1.17
CA ASP A 250 -9.01 7.22 -1.92
C ASP A 250 -9.06 8.39 -2.92
N LEU A 251 -10.20 8.60 -3.59
CA LEU A 251 -10.42 9.73 -4.51
C LEU A 251 -10.42 11.08 -3.77
N LEU A 252 -11.00 11.13 -2.59
CA LEU A 252 -10.96 12.30 -1.73
C LEU A 252 -9.53 12.59 -1.27
N ALA A 253 -8.80 11.59 -0.75
CA ALA A 253 -7.40 11.67 -0.36
C ALA A 253 -6.51 12.20 -1.50
N ASP A 254 -6.68 11.65 -2.70
CA ASP A 254 -5.92 12.09 -3.86
C ASP A 254 -6.26 13.50 -4.32
N CYS A 255 -7.52 13.93 -4.17
CA CYS A 255 -7.89 15.31 -4.46
C CYS A 255 -7.39 16.29 -3.39
N PHE A 256 -7.20 15.85 -2.14
CA PHE A 256 -6.64 16.68 -1.07
C PHE A 256 -5.15 16.93 -1.23
N SER A 257 -4.38 15.90 -1.61
CA SER A 257 -2.93 15.94 -1.45
C SER A 257 -2.18 15.40 -2.67
N THR A 258 -2.43 14.15 -3.08
CA THR A 258 -1.70 13.49 -4.18
C THR A 258 -1.71 14.29 -5.47
N LEU A 259 -2.88 14.52 -6.06
CA LEU A 259 -2.99 15.20 -7.35
C LEU A 259 -2.56 16.67 -7.26
N PRO A 260 -2.94 17.47 -6.25
CA PRO A 260 -2.39 18.81 -6.06
C PRO A 260 -0.86 18.82 -6.04
N GLY A 261 -0.23 17.99 -5.20
CA GLY A 261 1.23 17.95 -5.06
C GLY A 261 1.94 17.56 -6.36
N LEU A 262 1.47 16.51 -7.03
CA LEU A 262 2.03 16.08 -8.32
C LEU A 262 1.88 17.14 -9.42
N ILE A 263 0.79 17.92 -9.39
CA ILE A 263 0.53 18.98 -10.37
C ILE A 263 1.35 20.25 -10.06
N GLU A 264 1.47 20.63 -8.80
CA GLU A 264 2.19 21.84 -8.36
C GLU A 264 3.71 21.68 -8.51
N ASN A 265 4.24 20.50 -8.19
CA ASN A 265 5.66 20.17 -8.38
C ASN A 265 6.01 19.82 -9.83
N TYR A 266 5.01 19.77 -10.72
CA TYR A 266 5.16 19.33 -12.12
C TYR A 266 5.92 17.99 -12.20
N ASN A 267 5.34 16.93 -11.65
CA ASN A 267 5.89 15.58 -11.68
C ASN A 267 5.18 14.71 -12.76
N PRO A 268 5.59 14.80 -14.04
CA PRO A 268 4.92 14.08 -15.14
C PRO A 268 5.06 12.56 -15.03
N ALA A 269 6.19 12.06 -14.48
CA ALA A 269 6.43 10.63 -14.31
C ALA A 269 5.36 10.02 -13.39
N SER A 270 5.16 10.61 -12.20
CA SER A 270 4.14 10.15 -11.26
C SER A 270 2.71 10.44 -11.72
N LEU A 271 2.45 11.54 -12.44
CA LEU A 271 1.11 11.77 -13.00
C LEU A 271 0.72 10.70 -14.04
N HIS A 272 1.67 10.26 -14.87
CA HIS A 272 1.45 9.13 -15.76
C HIS A 272 1.32 7.81 -15.00
N PHE A 273 2.13 7.59 -13.96
CA PHE A 273 2.08 6.39 -13.14
C PHE A 273 0.73 6.28 -12.39
N TYR A 274 0.25 7.39 -11.83
CA TYR A 274 -1.07 7.53 -11.23
C TYR A 274 -2.18 7.14 -12.21
N ALA A 275 -2.17 7.73 -13.42
CA ALA A 275 -3.17 7.44 -14.45
C ALA A 275 -3.14 5.97 -14.88
N ALA A 276 -1.95 5.35 -14.93
CA ALA A 276 -1.80 3.94 -15.26
C ALA A 276 -2.38 3.01 -14.19
N ASN A 277 -2.18 3.36 -12.91
CA ASN A 277 -2.53 2.52 -11.76
C ASN A 277 -3.90 2.80 -11.15
N LEU A 278 -4.69 3.71 -11.73
CA LEU A 278 -6.07 3.92 -11.30
C LEU A 278 -6.87 2.61 -11.34
N THR A 279 -7.41 2.19 -10.20
CA THR A 279 -8.15 0.93 -10.08
C THR A 279 -9.47 0.97 -10.86
N ALA A 280 -10.05 -0.19 -11.16
CA ALA A 280 -11.29 -0.26 -11.94
C ALA A 280 -12.44 0.58 -11.33
N MET A 281 -12.65 0.47 -10.01
CA MET A 281 -13.68 1.25 -9.30
C MET A 281 -13.39 2.76 -9.40
N ARG A 282 -12.13 3.18 -9.19
CA ARG A 282 -11.77 4.60 -9.27
C ARG A 282 -11.89 5.17 -10.69
N LYS A 283 -11.63 4.36 -11.72
CA LYS A 283 -11.86 4.72 -13.13
C LYS A 283 -13.35 4.88 -13.44
N GLU A 284 -14.20 4.01 -12.89
CA GLU A 284 -15.66 4.10 -13.05
C GLU A 284 -16.23 5.34 -12.36
N LEU A 285 -15.73 5.66 -11.17
CA LEU A 285 -16.20 6.80 -10.39
C LEU A 285 -15.62 8.14 -10.85
N PHE A 286 -14.40 8.18 -11.40
CA PHE A 286 -13.74 9.43 -11.78
C PHE A 286 -13.46 9.55 -13.30
N PRO A 287 -14.44 9.35 -14.21
CA PRO A 287 -14.22 9.45 -15.65
C PRO A 287 -13.74 10.84 -16.11
N GLY A 288 -14.04 11.90 -15.36
CA GLY A 288 -13.52 13.25 -15.61
C GLY A 288 -11.99 13.29 -15.61
N PHE A 289 -11.33 12.45 -14.78
CA PHE A 289 -9.88 12.40 -14.69
C PHE A 289 -9.25 11.95 -16.01
N GLN A 290 -9.79 10.90 -16.64
CA GLN A 290 -9.25 10.40 -17.91
C GLN A 290 -9.34 11.47 -19.02
N LYS A 291 -10.44 12.23 -19.07
CA LYS A 291 -10.61 13.33 -20.03
C LYS A 291 -9.60 14.44 -19.78
N ALA A 292 -9.44 14.87 -18.53
CA ALA A 292 -8.49 15.92 -18.17
C ALA A 292 -7.03 15.49 -18.37
N TYR A 293 -6.70 14.23 -18.04
CA TYR A 293 -5.41 13.61 -18.30
C TYR A 293 -5.09 13.59 -19.80
N GLN A 294 -6.05 13.22 -20.65
CA GLN A 294 -5.84 13.19 -22.10
C GLN A 294 -5.55 14.59 -22.66
N VAL A 295 -6.25 15.63 -22.19
CA VAL A 295 -5.95 17.02 -22.58
C VAL A 295 -4.52 17.40 -22.18
N TRP A 296 -4.08 17.04 -20.97
CA TRP A 296 -2.70 17.28 -20.56
C TRP A 296 -1.70 16.54 -21.46
N VAL A 297 -1.94 15.26 -21.76
CA VAL A 297 -1.08 14.47 -22.65
C VAL A 297 -0.97 15.08 -24.05
N ASP A 298 -2.06 15.64 -24.58
CA ASP A 298 -2.11 16.17 -25.95
C ASP A 298 -1.60 17.61 -26.07
N THR A 299 -1.69 18.39 -24.99
CA THR A 299 -1.47 19.86 -25.05
C THR A 299 -0.49 20.40 -24.01
N ASP A 300 0.03 19.55 -23.12
CA ASP A 300 0.80 19.90 -21.93
C ASP A 300 0.08 20.90 -20.98
N ASN A 301 -1.23 21.03 -21.12
CA ASN A 301 -2.05 21.92 -20.30
C ASN A 301 -2.60 21.19 -19.07
N LEU A 302 -2.07 21.50 -17.88
CA LEU A 302 -2.54 20.96 -16.61
C LEU A 302 -3.79 21.66 -16.04
N GLN A 303 -4.27 22.76 -16.62
CA GLN A 303 -5.41 23.52 -16.08
C GLN A 303 -6.71 22.69 -15.95
N PRO A 304 -7.07 21.81 -16.90
CA PRO A 304 -8.21 20.91 -16.74
C PRO A 304 -8.08 19.99 -15.53
N LEU A 305 -6.90 19.43 -15.28
CA LEU A 305 -6.62 18.60 -14.11
C LEU A 305 -6.72 19.43 -12.82
N LYS A 306 -6.10 20.62 -12.76
CA LYS A 306 -6.20 21.54 -11.60
C LYS A 306 -7.65 21.85 -11.22
N LYS A 307 -8.47 22.20 -12.23
CA LYS A 307 -9.90 22.50 -12.01
C LYS A 307 -10.69 21.28 -11.55
N LEU A 308 -10.40 20.11 -12.14
CA LEU A 308 -11.06 18.87 -11.77
C LEU A 308 -10.75 18.48 -10.33
N VAL A 309 -9.48 18.54 -9.92
CA VAL A 309 -9.03 18.23 -8.55
C VAL A 309 -9.72 19.14 -7.52
N ALA A 310 -9.76 20.45 -7.77
CA ALA A 310 -10.47 21.41 -6.90
C ALA A 310 -11.99 21.15 -6.83
N THR A 311 -12.58 20.56 -7.88
CA THR A 311 -13.99 20.14 -7.88
C THR A 311 -14.16 18.81 -7.15
N GLY A 312 -13.20 17.89 -7.32
CA GLY A 312 -13.14 16.58 -6.72
C GLY A 312 -13.17 16.61 -5.20
N VAL A 313 -12.44 17.54 -4.56
CA VAL A 313 -12.51 17.70 -3.09
C VAL A 313 -13.97 17.88 -2.64
N ARG A 314 -14.67 18.89 -3.16
CA ARG A 314 -16.07 19.15 -2.76
C ARG A 314 -17.00 18.00 -3.11
N HIS A 315 -16.81 17.39 -4.28
CA HIS A 315 -17.65 16.30 -4.76
C HIS A 315 -17.51 15.05 -3.89
N TRP A 316 -16.28 14.56 -3.68
CA TRP A 316 -16.04 13.35 -2.92
C TRP A 316 -16.34 13.52 -1.42
N SER A 317 -16.10 14.72 -0.85
CA SER A 317 -16.58 15.05 0.50
C SER A 317 -18.10 14.96 0.61
N SER A 318 -18.85 15.45 -0.38
CA SER A 318 -20.31 15.36 -0.41
C SER A 318 -20.79 13.91 -0.49
N VAL A 319 -20.23 13.13 -1.43
CA VAL A 319 -20.59 11.70 -1.59
C VAL A 319 -20.31 10.92 -0.31
N ALA A 320 -19.14 11.13 0.30
CA ALA A 320 -18.78 10.47 1.55
C ALA A 320 -19.71 10.86 2.71
N SER A 321 -20.07 12.15 2.81
CA SER A 321 -21.02 12.65 3.81
C SER A 321 -22.42 12.06 3.62
N ASP A 322 -22.89 11.92 2.37
CA ASP A 322 -24.19 11.31 2.06
C ASP A 322 -24.22 9.81 2.43
N MET A 323 -23.10 9.10 2.21
CA MET A 323 -22.95 7.71 2.67
C MET A 323 -23.06 7.61 4.19
N LEU A 324 -22.33 8.46 4.93
CA LEU A 324 -22.38 8.50 6.39
C LEU A 324 -23.78 8.80 6.91
N ALA A 325 -24.42 9.85 6.39
CA ALA A 325 -25.76 10.23 6.78
C ALA A 325 -26.80 9.14 6.45
N CYS A 326 -26.57 8.34 5.41
CA CYS A 326 -27.41 7.18 5.10
C CYS A 326 -27.18 6.05 6.10
N TYR A 327 -25.93 5.79 6.49
CA TYR A 327 -25.57 4.77 7.48
C TYR A 327 -26.13 5.08 8.87
N GLU A 328 -25.99 6.32 9.35
CA GLU A 328 -26.44 6.74 10.69
C GLU A 328 -27.97 6.73 10.89
N LYS A 329 -28.74 6.85 9.81
CA LYS A 329 -30.22 6.98 9.87
C LYS A 329 -30.97 5.65 9.92
N GLN A 330 -30.32 4.49 9.83
CA GLN A 330 -31.00 3.20 9.72
C GLN A 330 -30.61 2.20 10.81
N ASP A 331 -31.62 1.55 11.40
CA ASP A 331 -31.44 0.36 12.26
C ASP A 331 -30.97 -0.88 11.47
N ASP A 332 -31.16 -0.88 10.14
CA ASP A 332 -30.68 -1.93 9.21
C ASP A 332 -30.13 -1.26 7.93
N VAL A 333 -28.81 -1.37 7.73
CA VAL A 333 -28.06 -0.68 6.67
C VAL A 333 -28.42 -1.29 5.32
N SER A 334 -29.14 -0.55 4.48
CA SER A 334 -29.41 -1.00 3.12
C SER A 334 -28.17 -0.80 2.24
N LEU A 335 -27.36 -1.85 2.09
CA LEU A 335 -26.16 -1.87 1.22
C LEU A 335 -26.44 -1.28 -0.18
N SER A 336 -27.61 -1.60 -0.74
CA SER A 336 -28.03 -1.11 -2.05
C SER A 336 -28.25 0.40 -2.10
N LYS A 337 -28.62 1.05 -0.99
CA LYS A 337 -28.71 2.53 -0.92
C LYS A 337 -27.33 3.17 -0.93
N LEU A 338 -26.37 2.63 -0.17
CA LEU A 338 -24.99 3.11 -0.18
C LEU A 338 -24.37 2.96 -1.58
N GLU A 339 -24.56 1.80 -2.20
CA GLU A 339 -24.11 1.55 -3.58
C GLU A 339 -24.76 2.54 -4.57
N LYS A 340 -26.06 2.82 -4.41
CA LYS A 340 -26.79 3.77 -5.25
C LYS A 340 -26.25 5.20 -5.12
N ILE A 341 -25.99 5.67 -3.89
CA ILE A 341 -25.39 7.00 -3.65
C ILE A 341 -24.09 7.14 -4.45
N VAL A 342 -23.21 6.14 -4.40
CA VAL A 342 -21.93 6.22 -5.11
C VAL A 342 -22.10 6.09 -6.63
N ALA A 343 -22.93 5.15 -7.09
CA ALA A 343 -23.14 4.89 -8.51
C ALA A 343 -23.83 6.05 -9.27
N GLU A 344 -24.64 6.86 -8.58
CA GLU A 344 -25.32 8.03 -9.17
C GLU A 344 -24.44 9.29 -9.20
N ASN A 345 -23.25 9.27 -8.58
CA ASN A 345 -22.39 10.44 -8.42
C ASN A 345 -20.95 10.23 -8.95
N PRO A 346 -20.74 9.79 -10.22
CA PRO A 346 -19.42 9.87 -10.84
C PRO A 346 -19.03 11.33 -11.15
N LEU A 347 -17.73 11.59 -11.26
CA LEU A 347 -17.16 12.91 -11.59
C LEU A 347 -16.25 12.83 -12.83
#